data_AF-A0A069PK90-F1
#
_entry.id   AF-A0A069PK90-F1
#
_cell.length_a   1.000
_cell.length_b   1.000
_cell.length_c   1.000
_cell.angle_alpha   90.00
_cell.angle_beta   90.00
_cell.angle_gamma   90.00
#
_symmetry.space_group_name_H-M   'P 1'
#
loop_
_entity.id
_entity.type
_entity.pdbx_description
1 polymer ?
#
loop_
_entity_poly.entity_id
_entity_poly.type
_entity_poly.pdbx_seq_one_letter_code
_entity_poly.pdbx_strand_id
1 'polypeptide(L)'
;MDRVNNDGAYADGDLIVMSVRANKAKGSKSFLDISGLVADGRTLPGLSFQETLRLRCLTEGPCGIDGFGERRNTLWTRICRGSARTNYHSLQHILLMATSVDSSSRNAVFRKLVAPAHTDSHLSSNLLQVAFEKLKACLKTAEYPYDACGDVHFQSLLKRWVETIPRDRKVAFGAQLEALTGARLISSETLRSWSLDSKGRYAD
;
A
#
# COMPACT_ATOMS: atom_id res chain seq x y z
N MET A 1 -19.46 -2.66 7.17
CA MET A 1 -18.08 -3.21 7.14
C MET A 1 -18.12 -4.49 6.36
N ASP A 2 -17.07 -4.82 5.63
CA ASP A 2 -16.94 -6.14 5.00
C ASP A 2 -15.47 -6.60 4.99
N ARG A 3 -15.29 -7.89 4.73
CA ARG A 3 -13.98 -8.50 4.52
C ARG A 3 -13.35 -7.98 3.25
N VAL A 4 -12.08 -7.68 3.34
CA VAL A 4 -11.29 -7.27 2.20
C VAL A 4 -10.81 -8.51 1.45
N ASN A 5 -10.29 -9.51 2.15
CA ASN A 5 -9.98 -10.82 1.63
C ASN A 5 -11.18 -11.74 1.83
N ASN A 6 -11.85 -12.12 0.73
CA ASN A 6 -12.99 -13.05 0.83
C ASN A 6 -12.58 -14.46 1.27
N ASP A 7 -11.30 -14.80 1.10
CA ASP A 7 -10.70 -16.07 1.56
C ASP A 7 -10.24 -15.99 3.03
N GLY A 8 -10.39 -14.81 3.67
CA GLY A 8 -10.06 -14.54 5.07
C GLY A 8 -11.28 -14.58 6.01
N ALA A 9 -11.02 -14.73 7.31
CA ALA A 9 -12.01 -14.61 8.38
C ALA A 9 -12.34 -13.13 8.69
N TYR A 10 -13.48 -12.88 9.37
CA TYR A 10 -13.77 -11.55 9.94
C TYR A 10 -12.79 -11.26 11.09
N ALA A 11 -11.64 -10.66 10.78
CA ALA A 11 -10.57 -10.39 11.73
C ALA A 11 -10.04 -8.96 11.63
N ASP A 12 -9.48 -8.48 12.75
CA ASP A 12 -8.85 -7.16 12.83
C ASP A 12 -7.68 -7.05 11.84
N GLY A 13 -7.87 -6.25 10.79
CA GLY A 13 -6.91 -6.08 9.70
C GLY A 13 -7.40 -6.60 8.35
N ASP A 14 -8.41 -7.48 8.33
CA ASP A 14 -9.14 -7.91 7.13
C ASP A 14 -10.51 -7.20 6.97
N LEU A 15 -10.90 -6.37 7.94
CA LEU A 15 -12.13 -5.58 7.89
C LEU A 15 -11.87 -4.16 7.43
N ILE A 16 -12.68 -3.69 6.48
CA ILE A 16 -12.74 -2.27 6.10
C ILE A 16 -14.18 -1.78 6.00
N VAL A 17 -14.30 -0.45 6.08
CA VAL A 17 -15.51 0.24 5.66
C VAL A 17 -15.35 0.61 4.18
N MET A 18 -16.23 0.09 3.33
CA MET A 18 -16.31 0.46 1.93
C MET A 18 -17.76 0.77 1.53
N SER A 19 -17.95 1.49 0.42
CA SER A 19 -19.28 1.81 -0.07
C SER A 19 -20.02 0.54 -0.51
N VAL A 20 -21.35 0.53 -0.41
CA VAL A 20 -22.20 -0.59 -0.88
C VAL A 20 -21.95 -0.89 -2.36
N ARG A 21 -21.71 0.16 -3.18
CA ARG A 21 -21.36 0.02 -4.60
C ARG A 21 -20.05 -0.74 -4.79
N ALA A 22 -18.99 -0.35 -4.08
CA ALA A 22 -17.70 -1.03 -4.16
C ALA A 22 -17.79 -2.47 -3.65
N ASN A 23 -18.56 -2.70 -2.58
CA ASN A 23 -18.75 -4.04 -2.04
C ASN A 23 -19.49 -4.97 -3.02
N LYS A 24 -20.56 -4.46 -3.64
CA LYS A 24 -21.30 -5.18 -4.68
C LYS A 24 -20.44 -5.48 -5.91
N ALA A 25 -19.61 -4.52 -6.33
CA ALA A 25 -18.70 -4.70 -7.46
C ALA A 25 -17.60 -5.75 -7.18
N LYS A 26 -17.05 -5.75 -5.96
CA LYS A 26 -16.12 -6.77 -5.46
C LYS A 26 -16.78 -8.15 -5.50
N GLY A 27 -17.95 -8.29 -4.90
CA GLY A 27 -18.63 -9.58 -4.74
C GLY A 27 -17.72 -10.59 -4.05
N SER A 28 -17.63 -11.80 -4.59
CA SER A 28 -16.76 -12.88 -4.09
C SER A 28 -15.32 -12.85 -4.60
N LYS A 29 -14.92 -11.83 -5.39
CA LYS A 29 -13.58 -11.80 -6.01
C LYS A 29 -12.47 -11.66 -4.98
N SER A 30 -11.40 -12.42 -5.18
CA SER A 30 -10.14 -12.33 -4.43
C SER A 30 -9.26 -11.19 -4.95
N PHE A 31 -8.16 -10.89 -4.24
CA PHE A 31 -7.13 -9.96 -4.75
C PHE A 31 -6.56 -10.40 -6.10
N LEU A 32 -6.40 -11.72 -6.33
CA LEU A 32 -5.85 -12.24 -7.58
C LEU A 32 -6.81 -12.01 -8.74
N ASP A 33 -8.11 -12.22 -8.52
CA ASP A 33 -9.13 -11.96 -9.54
C ASP A 33 -9.14 -10.48 -9.94
N ILE A 34 -9.14 -9.59 -8.95
CA ILE A 34 -9.13 -8.13 -9.18
C ILE A 34 -7.81 -7.71 -9.85
N SER A 35 -6.68 -8.30 -9.45
CA SER A 35 -5.38 -8.01 -10.05
C SER A 35 -5.29 -8.47 -11.50
N GLY A 36 -5.85 -9.64 -11.84
CA GLY A 36 -5.95 -10.12 -13.21
C GLY A 36 -6.76 -9.18 -14.09
N LEU A 37 -7.93 -8.74 -13.60
CA LEU A 37 -8.76 -7.75 -14.31
C LEU A 37 -7.99 -6.46 -14.62
N VAL A 38 -7.31 -5.91 -13.61
CA VAL A 38 -6.52 -4.68 -13.77
C VAL A 38 -5.37 -4.87 -14.75
N ALA A 39 -4.68 -6.03 -14.72
CA ALA A 39 -3.60 -6.33 -15.64
C ALA A 39 -4.07 -6.37 -17.10
N ASP A 40 -5.30 -6.84 -17.34
CA ASP A 40 -5.94 -6.85 -18.66
C ASP A 40 -6.54 -5.49 -19.05
N GLY A 41 -6.35 -4.43 -18.26
CA GLY A 41 -6.97 -3.12 -18.48
C GLY A 41 -8.50 -3.10 -18.26
N ARG A 42 -9.05 -4.10 -17.58
CA ARG A 42 -10.49 -4.23 -17.31
C ARG A 42 -10.86 -3.62 -15.95
N THR A 43 -12.14 -3.27 -15.82
CA THR A 43 -12.72 -2.73 -14.58
C THR A 43 -13.68 -3.71 -13.93
N LEU A 44 -13.97 -3.49 -12.65
CA LEU A 44 -15.09 -4.15 -12.00
C LEU A 44 -16.42 -3.50 -12.42
N PRO A 45 -17.50 -4.27 -12.58
CA PRO A 45 -18.80 -3.73 -12.93
C PRO A 45 -19.25 -2.61 -11.98
N GLY A 46 -19.62 -1.45 -12.53
CA GLY A 46 -20.08 -0.30 -11.76
C GLY A 46 -18.98 0.53 -11.10
N LEU A 47 -17.71 0.23 -11.37
CA LEU A 47 -16.54 1.01 -10.95
C LEU A 47 -15.75 1.52 -12.15
N SER A 48 -15.18 2.72 -12.03
CA SER A 48 -14.15 3.19 -12.98
C SER A 48 -12.84 2.40 -12.83
N PHE A 49 -11.88 2.64 -13.72
CA PHE A 49 -10.56 2.02 -13.63
C PHE A 49 -9.81 2.47 -12.37
N GLN A 50 -9.82 3.77 -12.06
CA GLN A 50 -9.24 4.29 -10.81
C GLN A 50 -9.94 3.69 -9.58
N GLU A 51 -11.26 3.58 -9.59
CA GLU A 51 -12.00 2.95 -8.49
C GLU A 51 -11.65 1.46 -8.32
N THR A 52 -11.42 0.75 -9.43
CA THR A 52 -10.97 -0.64 -9.41
C THR A 52 -9.55 -0.76 -8.82
N LEU A 53 -8.65 0.16 -9.18
CA LEU A 53 -7.29 0.25 -8.61
C LEU A 53 -7.30 0.54 -7.10
N ARG A 54 -8.21 1.41 -6.64
CA ARG A 54 -8.42 1.69 -5.21
C ARG A 54 -8.88 0.44 -4.47
N LEU A 55 -9.83 -0.30 -5.03
CA LEU A 55 -10.30 -1.55 -4.43
C LEU A 55 -9.19 -2.61 -4.38
N ARG A 56 -8.43 -2.77 -5.47
CA ARG A 56 -7.25 -3.65 -5.51
C ARG A 56 -6.24 -3.29 -4.41
N CYS A 57 -5.95 -2.00 -4.24
CA CYS A 57 -5.03 -1.48 -3.23
C CYS A 57 -5.44 -1.87 -1.81
N LEU A 58 -6.74 -1.82 -1.50
CA LEU A 58 -7.26 -2.21 -0.19
C LEU A 58 -7.05 -3.71 0.05
N THR A 59 -7.24 -4.53 -0.97
CA THR A 59 -7.15 -6.00 -0.90
C THR A 59 -5.74 -6.58 -0.80
N GLU A 60 -4.71 -5.78 -1.01
CA GLU A 60 -3.35 -6.27 -1.11
C GLU A 60 -2.73 -6.69 0.23
N GLY A 61 -2.89 -5.86 1.27
CA GLY A 61 -2.32 -6.14 2.59
C GLY A 61 -2.82 -7.47 3.20
N PRO A 62 -4.14 -7.71 3.25
CA PRO A 62 -4.71 -8.91 3.87
C PRO A 62 -4.50 -10.22 3.09
N CYS A 63 -3.97 -10.19 1.86
CA CYS A 63 -3.73 -11.41 1.08
C CYS A 63 -2.35 -12.04 1.31
N GLY A 64 -1.50 -11.42 2.13
CA GLY A 64 -0.18 -11.95 2.43
C GLY A 64 0.82 -11.91 1.29
N ILE A 65 2.09 -11.96 1.69
CA ILE A 65 3.24 -12.02 0.81
C ILE A 65 3.72 -13.47 0.81
N ASP A 66 3.05 -14.33 0.04
CA ASP A 66 3.58 -15.67 -0.19
C ASP A 66 4.62 -15.64 -1.33
N GLY A 67 5.85 -16.02 -0.99
CA GLY A 67 6.85 -16.59 -1.91
C GLY A 67 7.68 -15.65 -2.79
N PHE A 68 7.24 -14.43 -3.07
CA PHE A 68 8.01 -13.48 -3.89
C PHE A 68 8.12 -12.14 -3.18
N GLY A 69 9.29 -11.50 -3.28
CA GLY A 69 9.62 -10.29 -2.54
C GLY A 69 8.52 -9.23 -2.53
N GLU A 70 8.53 -8.39 -1.49
CA GLU A 70 7.47 -7.42 -1.21
C GLU A 70 6.93 -6.70 -2.45
N ARG A 71 5.62 -6.85 -2.70
CA ARG A 71 4.93 -6.25 -3.84
C ARG A 71 5.00 -4.72 -3.75
N ARG A 72 5.48 -4.09 -4.81
CA ARG A 72 5.65 -2.63 -4.92
C ARG A 72 4.52 -1.98 -5.71
N ASN A 73 3.30 -2.21 -5.27
CA ASN A 73 2.11 -1.66 -5.90
C ASN A 73 1.80 -0.24 -5.41
N THR A 74 1.25 0.58 -6.30
CA THR A 74 0.84 1.94 -5.99
C THR A 74 -0.22 1.98 -4.88
N LEU A 75 -0.10 2.95 -3.98
CA LEU A 75 -1.10 3.30 -2.98
C LEU A 75 -2.18 4.18 -3.63
N TRP A 76 -3.25 3.57 -4.11
CA TRP A 76 -4.32 4.29 -4.82
C TRP A 76 -5.36 4.93 -3.90
N THR A 77 -5.42 4.57 -2.63
CA THR A 77 -6.37 5.14 -1.67
C THR A 77 -5.83 5.12 -0.24
N ARG A 78 -6.49 5.87 0.64
CA ARG A 78 -6.19 5.86 2.07
C ARG A 78 -6.52 4.49 2.65
N ILE A 79 -5.51 3.84 3.21
CA ILE A 79 -5.69 2.68 4.07
C ILE A 79 -5.86 3.17 5.51
N CYS A 80 -6.94 2.77 6.18
CA CYS A 80 -7.24 3.16 7.56
C CYS A 80 -6.17 2.67 8.55
N ARG A 81 -6.01 3.38 9.67
CA ARG A 81 -5.14 2.91 10.77
C ARG A 81 -5.65 1.55 11.26
N GLY A 82 -4.74 0.64 11.57
CA GLY A 82 -5.06 -0.73 11.98
C GLY A 82 -5.35 -1.71 10.83
N SER A 83 -5.62 -1.23 9.61
CA SER A 83 -5.76 -2.11 8.44
C SER A 83 -4.39 -2.58 7.92
N ALA A 84 -4.37 -3.81 7.40
CA ALA A 84 -3.20 -4.39 6.74
C ALA A 84 -2.71 -3.51 5.57
N ARG A 85 -1.40 -3.36 5.41
CA ARG A 85 -0.78 -2.71 4.24
C ARG A 85 0.64 -3.20 4.03
N THR A 86 1.18 -3.01 2.83
CA THR A 86 2.60 -3.28 2.53
C THR A 86 3.49 -2.15 3.06
N ASN A 87 4.80 -2.39 3.24
CA ASN A 87 5.78 -1.34 3.51
C ASN A 87 5.82 -0.32 2.37
N TYR A 88 5.64 -0.77 1.13
CA TYR A 88 5.63 0.13 -0.01
C TYR A 88 4.42 1.08 0.02
N HIS A 89 3.26 0.61 0.48
CA HIS A 89 2.11 1.46 0.79
C HIS A 89 2.39 2.40 1.98
N SER A 90 3.01 1.90 3.06
CA SER A 90 3.41 2.72 4.21
C SER A 90 4.36 3.84 3.81
N LEU A 91 5.35 3.56 2.96
CA LEU A 91 6.29 4.55 2.44
C LEU A 91 5.58 5.63 1.62
N GLN A 92 4.72 5.23 0.66
CA GLN A 92 3.92 6.18 -0.13
C GLN A 92 3.02 7.04 0.77
N HIS A 93 2.41 6.44 1.79
CA HIS A 93 1.57 7.16 2.75
C HIS A 93 2.38 8.19 3.56
N ILE A 94 3.57 7.83 4.05
CA ILE A 94 4.46 8.75 4.76
C ILE A 94 4.85 9.93 3.86
N LEU A 95 5.20 9.66 2.60
CA LEU A 95 5.56 10.71 1.65
C LEU A 95 4.39 11.65 1.34
N LEU A 96 3.17 11.12 1.20
CA LEU A 96 1.96 11.94 1.10
C LEU A 96 1.74 12.80 2.34
N MET A 97 1.88 12.25 3.56
CA MET A 97 1.70 13.03 4.79
C MET A 97 2.81 14.08 4.96
N ALA A 98 4.02 13.81 4.46
CA ALA A 98 5.13 14.74 4.49
C ALA A 98 4.91 15.99 3.61
N THR A 99 3.93 15.99 2.70
CA THR A 99 3.58 17.18 1.90
C THR A 99 2.74 18.20 2.65
N SER A 100 2.11 17.81 3.76
CA SER A 100 1.24 18.69 4.56
C SER A 100 1.90 19.25 5.82
N VAL A 101 3.19 18.96 6.04
CA VAL A 101 3.95 19.44 7.22
C VAL A 101 5.01 20.45 6.80
N ASP A 102 5.52 21.20 7.77
CA ASP A 102 6.60 22.15 7.56
C ASP A 102 7.92 21.45 7.16
N SER A 103 8.85 22.23 6.61
CA SER A 103 10.14 21.71 6.13
C SER A 103 10.99 21.04 7.22
N SER A 104 10.91 21.49 8.48
CA SER A 104 11.66 20.89 9.59
C SER A 104 11.11 19.49 9.91
N SER A 105 9.79 19.39 10.06
CA SER A 105 9.09 18.11 10.30
C SER A 105 9.31 17.13 9.16
N ARG A 106 9.21 17.58 7.90
CA ARG A 106 9.52 16.77 6.72
C ARG A 106 10.95 16.23 6.76
N ASN A 107 11.93 17.11 7.01
CA ASN A 107 13.34 16.70 7.03
C ASN A 107 13.61 15.71 8.18
N ALA A 108 12.92 15.83 9.31
CA ALA A 108 12.98 14.86 10.39
C ALA A 108 12.43 13.48 9.97
N VAL A 109 11.31 13.45 9.24
CA VAL A 109 10.78 12.21 8.65
C VAL A 109 11.77 11.59 7.68
N PHE A 110 12.39 12.39 6.80
CA PHE A 110 13.33 11.86 5.81
C PHE A 110 14.58 11.27 6.46
N ARG A 111 15.11 11.92 7.50
CA ARG A 111 16.19 11.34 8.30
C ARG A 111 15.81 10.01 8.93
N LYS A 112 14.58 9.91 9.47
CA LYS A 112 14.05 8.65 10.02
C LYS A 112 13.86 7.55 8.97
N LEU A 113 13.62 7.90 7.70
CA LEU A 113 13.54 6.92 6.62
C LEU A 113 14.92 6.48 6.15
N VAL A 114 15.87 7.42 5.98
CA VAL A 114 17.18 7.14 5.38
C VAL A 114 18.14 6.47 6.37
N ALA A 115 18.22 6.95 7.61
CA ALA A 115 19.20 6.48 8.59
C ALA A 115 19.14 4.96 8.89
N PRO A 116 17.98 4.34 9.09
CA PRO A 116 17.90 2.88 9.29
C PRO A 116 18.07 2.10 7.98
N ALA A 117 17.84 2.73 6.83
CA ALA A 117 17.80 2.08 5.53
C ALA A 117 19.13 2.10 4.76
N HIS A 118 20.01 3.09 4.96
CA HIS A 118 21.22 3.26 4.15
C HIS A 118 22.44 3.70 4.95
N THR A 119 23.59 3.10 4.63
CA THR A 119 24.90 3.51 5.17
C THR A 119 25.50 4.67 4.38
N ASP A 120 25.35 4.67 3.05
CA ASP A 120 25.61 5.85 2.20
C ASP A 120 24.32 6.69 2.11
N SER A 121 24.25 7.70 2.97
CA SER A 121 23.06 8.53 3.11
C SER A 121 22.88 9.53 1.99
N HIS A 122 23.91 9.87 1.20
CA HIS A 122 23.84 11.03 0.31
C HIS A 122 23.08 10.73 -0.99
N LEU A 123 23.43 9.65 -1.69
CA LEU A 123 22.73 9.23 -2.91
C LEU A 123 21.25 8.88 -2.63
N SER A 124 21.02 8.12 -1.55
CA SER A 124 19.67 7.68 -1.17
C SER A 124 18.81 8.86 -0.72
N SER A 125 19.36 9.84 0.00
CA SER A 125 18.62 11.06 0.36
C SER A 125 18.21 11.86 -0.87
N ASN A 126 19.12 12.01 -1.85
CA ASN A 126 18.83 12.76 -3.07
C ASN A 126 17.73 12.08 -3.90
N LEU A 127 17.78 10.75 -4.07
CA LEU A 127 16.73 10.01 -4.78
C LEU A 127 15.36 10.15 -4.11
N LEU A 128 15.31 10.06 -2.78
CA LEU A 128 14.05 10.25 -2.03
C LEU A 128 13.51 11.67 -2.18
N GLN A 129 14.38 12.67 -2.13
CA GLN A 129 14.02 14.07 -2.32
C GLN A 129 13.44 14.32 -3.70
N VAL A 130 14.06 13.77 -4.76
CA VAL A 130 13.55 13.90 -6.13
C VAL A 130 12.20 13.20 -6.30
N ALA A 131 12.04 12.00 -5.73
CA ALA A 131 10.75 11.30 -5.71
C ALA A 131 9.66 12.16 -5.03
N PHE A 132 9.98 12.76 -3.87
CA PHE A 132 9.06 13.59 -3.13
C PHE A 132 8.67 14.88 -3.87
N GLU A 133 9.62 15.57 -4.51
CA GLU A 133 9.30 16.75 -5.29
C GLU A 133 8.43 16.41 -6.51
N LYS A 134 8.65 15.25 -7.13
CA LYS A 134 7.76 14.75 -8.18
C LYS A 134 6.35 14.50 -7.65
N LEU A 135 6.21 13.86 -6.48
CA LEU A 135 4.90 13.66 -5.83
C LEU A 135 4.19 14.98 -5.56
N LYS A 136 4.89 15.98 -5.00
CA LYS A 136 4.34 17.32 -4.77
C LYS A 136 3.84 17.99 -6.05
N ALA A 137 4.57 17.83 -7.15
CA ALA A 137 4.14 18.36 -8.44
C ALA A 137 2.83 17.69 -8.90
N CYS A 138 2.73 16.37 -8.81
CA CYS A 138 1.54 15.61 -9.18
C CYS A 138 0.32 15.95 -8.31
N LEU A 139 0.53 16.23 -7.02
CA LEU A 139 -0.55 16.63 -6.10
C LEU A 139 -1.25 17.93 -6.50
N LYS A 140 -0.59 18.84 -7.22
CA LYS A 140 -1.20 20.10 -7.66
C LYS A 140 -2.35 19.92 -8.64
N THR A 141 -2.36 18.80 -9.37
CA THR A 141 -3.34 18.52 -10.42
C THR A 141 -4.20 17.29 -10.11
N ALA A 142 -3.94 16.59 -9.01
CA ALA A 142 -4.69 15.39 -8.64
C ALA A 142 -6.03 15.77 -7.99
N GLU A 143 -7.13 15.28 -8.55
CA GLU A 143 -8.47 15.45 -7.97
C GLU A 143 -8.59 14.71 -6.62
N TYR A 144 -8.01 13.51 -6.55
CA TYR A 144 -7.86 12.75 -5.32
C TYR A 144 -6.36 12.59 -4.98
N PRO A 145 -5.89 12.98 -3.78
CA PRO A 145 -4.45 13.03 -3.48
C PRO A 145 -3.68 11.73 -3.72
N TYR A 146 -4.31 10.58 -3.52
CA TYR A 146 -3.66 9.27 -3.71
C TYR A 146 -3.48 8.90 -5.18
N ASP A 147 -4.22 9.54 -6.10
CA ASP A 147 -4.01 9.34 -7.54
C ASP A 147 -2.64 9.91 -7.98
N ALA A 148 -2.08 10.86 -7.23
CA ALA A 148 -0.72 11.37 -7.46
C ALA A 148 0.36 10.28 -7.26
N CYS A 149 0.09 9.26 -6.42
CA CYS A 149 0.97 8.11 -6.30
C CYS A 149 0.98 7.26 -7.58
N GLY A 150 0.01 7.40 -8.47
CA GLY A 150 -0.06 6.72 -9.77
C GLY A 150 0.97 7.18 -10.80
N ASP A 151 1.65 8.31 -10.59
CA ASP A 151 2.60 8.84 -11.57
C ASP A 151 3.78 7.89 -11.80
N VAL A 152 4.04 7.59 -13.08
CA VAL A 152 5.05 6.61 -13.50
C VAL A 152 6.46 7.02 -13.08
N HIS A 153 6.78 8.31 -13.12
CA HIS A 153 8.12 8.79 -12.75
C HIS A 153 8.31 8.76 -11.23
N PHE A 154 7.30 9.17 -10.47
CA PHE A 154 7.29 9.01 -9.01
C PHE A 154 7.50 7.55 -8.61
N GLN A 155 6.73 6.63 -9.21
CA GLN A 155 6.86 5.20 -8.93
C GLN A 155 8.24 4.65 -9.33
N SER A 156 8.80 5.08 -10.46
CA SER A 156 10.13 4.67 -10.89
C SER A 156 11.22 5.12 -9.91
N LEU A 157 11.19 6.40 -9.50
CA LEU A 157 12.14 6.96 -8.53
C LEU A 157 12.03 6.26 -7.17
N LEU A 158 10.80 6.04 -6.69
CA LEU A 158 10.58 5.40 -5.40
C LEU A 158 11.02 3.93 -5.41
N LYS A 159 10.75 3.18 -6.49
CA LYS A 159 11.25 1.81 -6.66
C LYS A 159 12.78 1.75 -6.62
N ARG A 160 13.45 2.65 -7.35
CA ARG A 160 14.92 2.76 -7.35
C ARG A 160 15.45 3.07 -5.96
N TRP A 161 14.82 3.97 -5.22
CA TRP A 161 15.20 4.25 -3.83
C TRP A 161 15.05 3.01 -2.92
N VAL A 162 13.97 2.25 -3.05
CA VAL A 162 13.80 1.00 -2.28
C VAL A 162 14.84 -0.06 -2.67
N GLU A 163 15.30 -0.06 -3.91
CA GLU A 163 16.35 -0.97 -4.40
C GLU A 163 17.74 -0.65 -3.83
N THR A 164 17.99 0.60 -3.41
CA THR A 164 19.26 0.95 -2.75
C THR A 164 19.30 0.53 -1.27
N ILE A 165 18.22 -0.03 -0.71
CA ILE A 165 18.18 -0.53 0.67
C ILE A 165 18.89 -1.89 0.75
N PRO A 166 20.00 -2.01 1.51
CA PRO A 166 20.69 -3.28 1.71
C PRO A 166 19.77 -4.34 2.32
N ARG A 167 19.96 -5.61 1.95
CA ARG A 167 19.05 -6.71 2.35
C ARG A 167 18.99 -6.87 3.87
N ASP A 168 20.12 -6.73 4.56
CA ASP A 168 20.26 -6.78 6.02
C ASP A 168 19.54 -5.62 6.74
N ARG A 169 19.26 -4.52 6.05
CA ARG A 169 18.56 -3.34 6.61
C ARG A 169 17.05 -3.35 6.40
N LYS A 170 16.52 -4.23 5.53
CA LYS A 170 15.09 -4.25 5.18
C LYS A 170 14.17 -4.51 6.37
N VAL A 171 14.59 -5.35 7.32
CA VAL A 171 13.81 -5.64 8.53
C VAL A 171 13.69 -4.40 9.41
N ALA A 172 14.81 -3.73 9.69
CA ALA A 172 14.83 -2.49 10.46
C ALA A 172 14.04 -1.37 9.77
N PHE A 173 14.14 -1.27 8.44
CA PHE A 173 13.36 -0.33 7.65
C PHE A 173 11.85 -0.61 7.75
N GLY A 174 11.41 -1.87 7.65
CA GLY A 174 10.01 -2.26 7.84
C GLY A 174 9.47 -1.84 9.22
N ALA A 175 10.20 -2.16 10.29
CA ALA A 175 9.82 -1.76 11.65
C ALA A 175 9.72 -0.23 11.81
N GLN A 176 10.60 0.54 11.15
CA GLN A 176 10.54 2.00 11.15
C GLN A 176 9.28 2.53 10.44
N LEU A 177 8.87 1.91 9.32
CA LEU A 177 7.65 2.29 8.61
C LEU A 177 6.39 2.01 9.42
N GLU A 178 6.34 0.87 10.11
CA GLU A 178 5.27 0.55 11.06
C GLU A 178 5.17 1.62 12.16
N ALA A 179 6.30 1.95 12.79
CA ALA A 179 6.36 2.95 13.85
C ALA A 179 5.87 4.34 13.38
N LEU A 180 6.17 4.72 12.13
CA LEU A 180 5.77 6.03 11.57
C LEU A 180 4.29 6.08 11.15
N THR A 181 3.71 4.94 10.76
CA THR A 181 2.34 4.89 10.22
C THR A 181 1.31 4.40 11.23
N GLY A 182 1.76 3.74 12.31
CA GLY A 182 0.91 2.95 13.19
C GLY A 182 0.27 1.75 12.46
N ALA A 183 0.81 1.38 11.30
CA ALA A 183 0.40 0.18 10.59
C ALA A 183 1.04 -1.05 11.25
N ARG A 184 0.34 -2.18 11.22
CA ARG A 184 0.89 -3.48 11.57
C ARG A 184 1.10 -4.27 10.28
N LEU A 185 2.32 -4.73 10.04
CA LEU A 185 2.54 -5.83 9.11
C LEU A 185 1.88 -7.06 9.71
N ILE A 186 0.97 -7.65 8.95
CA ILE A 186 0.28 -8.86 9.39
C ILE A 186 1.23 -10.02 9.09
N SER A 187 1.61 -10.75 10.14
CA SER A 187 2.52 -11.88 9.99
C SER A 187 1.89 -12.94 9.06
N SER A 188 2.72 -13.69 8.33
CA SER A 188 2.24 -14.81 7.50
C SER A 188 1.53 -15.89 8.35
N GLU A 189 1.85 -15.99 9.64
CA GLU A 189 1.18 -16.89 10.59
C GLU A 189 -0.23 -16.38 10.93
N THR A 190 -0.37 -15.09 11.22
CA THR A 190 -1.67 -14.45 11.43
C THR A 190 -2.55 -14.56 10.18
N LEU A 191 -1.99 -14.34 8.99
CA LEU A 191 -2.71 -14.50 7.73
C LEU A 191 -3.16 -15.96 7.50
N ARG A 192 -2.30 -16.93 7.81
CA ARG A 192 -2.69 -18.35 7.77
C ARG A 192 -3.81 -18.67 8.76
N SER A 193 -3.78 -18.10 9.96
CA SER A 193 -4.87 -18.27 10.94
C SER A 193 -6.20 -17.66 10.48
N TRP A 194 -6.17 -16.75 9.50
CA TRP A 194 -7.35 -16.16 8.90
C TRP A 194 -7.84 -16.91 7.68
N SER A 195 -7.04 -17.80 7.09
CA SER A 195 -7.46 -18.55 5.92
C SER A 195 -8.64 -19.47 6.28
N LEU A 196 -9.75 -19.30 5.57
CA LEU A 196 -10.90 -20.19 5.71
C LEU A 196 -10.71 -21.36 4.75
N ASP A 197 -10.78 -22.61 5.25
CA ASP A 197 -10.72 -23.82 4.41
C ASP A 197 -11.84 -23.87 3.37
N SER A 198 -12.97 -23.21 3.64
CA SER A 198 -14.07 -23.06 2.71
C SER A 198 -14.00 -21.71 2.01
N LYS A 199 -13.82 -21.71 0.68
CA LYS A 199 -14.26 -20.59 -0.18
C LYS A 199 -15.73 -20.37 0.13
N GLY A 200 -16.06 -19.34 0.92
CA GLY A 200 -17.37 -19.15 1.54
C GLY A 200 -18.54 -19.42 0.58
N ARG A 201 -19.04 -20.65 0.59
CA ARG A 201 -20.37 -20.99 0.12
C ARG A 201 -21.25 -20.84 1.33
N TYR A 202 -22.05 -19.79 1.35
CA TYR A 202 -23.20 -19.75 2.25
C TYR A 202 -24.09 -20.93 1.86
N ALA A 203 -24.55 -21.70 2.84
CA ALA A 203 -25.61 -22.68 2.63
C ALA A 203 -26.82 -21.96 2.02
N ASP A 204 -27.41 -22.59 1.00
CA ASP A 204 -28.58 -22.09 0.27
C ASP A 204 -29.79 -21.83 1.19
#